data_AF-A0A3A4R7D7-F1
#
_entry.id   AF-A0A3A4R7D7-F1
#
_cell.length_a   1.000
_cell.length_b   1.000
_cell.length_c   1.000
_cell.angle_alpha   90.00
_cell.angle_beta   90.00
_cell.angle_gamma   90.00
#
_symmetry.space_group_name_H-M   'P 1'
#
loop_
_entity.id
_entity.type
_entity.pdbx_description
1 polymer ?
#
loop_
_entity_poly.entity_id
_entity_poly.type
_entity_poly.pdbx_seq_one_letter_code
_entity_poly.pdbx_strand_id
1 'polypeptide(L)'
;MNNYEAAINGVKIIAEILKIPVPHISFFDPSEVSNNEITGMYLFESDEIIFNEEWIAKSQWIEVIVTAFHETRHAYQGYCIRTKSMETKDTLDKWEYETLNYIRPSGKNNEVDDYDYLNQSIEIDAISFTHNKIYEFFGVKTVIPKGILKKVLST
;
A
#
# COMPACT_ATOMS: atom_id res chain seq x y z
N MET A 1 -12.31 15.98 -9.28
CA MET A 1 -12.24 14.51 -9.36
C MET A 1 -12.93 13.97 -8.12
N ASN A 2 -13.81 12.99 -8.26
CA ASN A 2 -14.42 12.33 -7.10
C ASN A 2 -13.36 11.40 -6.47
N ASN A 3 -13.14 11.49 -5.16
CA ASN A 3 -12.10 10.69 -4.48
C ASN A 3 -12.37 9.18 -4.53
N TYR A 4 -13.64 8.76 -4.54
CA TYR A 4 -13.99 7.35 -4.71
C TYR A 4 -13.57 6.84 -6.09
N GLU A 5 -13.85 7.63 -7.14
CA GLU A 5 -13.39 7.33 -8.50
C GLU A 5 -11.86 7.38 -8.58
N ALA A 6 -11.21 8.30 -7.87
CA ALA A 6 -9.75 8.38 -7.81
C ALA A 6 -9.16 7.10 -7.21
N ALA A 7 -9.69 6.61 -6.07
CA ALA A 7 -9.26 5.36 -5.46
C ALA A 7 -9.42 4.17 -6.42
N ILE A 8 -10.64 3.99 -6.97
CA ILE A 8 -10.95 2.87 -7.87
C ILE A 8 -10.09 2.90 -9.14
N ASN A 9 -9.95 4.06 -9.76
CA ASN A 9 -9.16 4.20 -10.98
C ASN A 9 -7.66 4.06 -10.71
N GLY A 10 -7.18 4.58 -9.58
CA GLY A 10 -5.80 4.40 -9.14
C GLY A 10 -5.42 2.93 -9.02
N VAL A 11 -6.27 2.14 -8.35
CA VAL A 11 -6.08 0.68 -8.23
C VAL A 11 -6.07 0.01 -9.61
N LYS A 12 -7.06 0.31 -10.47
CA LYS A 12 -7.15 -0.31 -11.81
C LYS A 12 -5.94 -0.01 -12.68
N ILE A 13 -5.49 1.25 -12.70
CA ILE A 13 -4.34 1.68 -13.49
C ILE A 13 -3.07 0.97 -13.02
N ILE A 14 -2.83 0.92 -11.70
CA ILE A 14 -1.63 0.27 -11.18
C ILE A 14 -1.67 -1.24 -11.34
N ALA A 15 -2.82 -1.88 -11.15
CA ALA A 15 -2.99 -3.32 -11.40
C ALA A 15 -2.67 -3.67 -12.86
N GLU A 16 -3.12 -2.85 -13.81
CA GLU A 16 -2.80 -3.00 -15.24
C GLU A 16 -1.29 -2.84 -15.51
N ILE A 17 -0.65 -1.81 -14.95
CA ILE A 17 0.81 -1.58 -15.06
C ILE A 17 1.60 -2.76 -14.49
N LEU A 18 1.17 -3.27 -13.34
CA LEU A 18 1.78 -4.39 -12.64
C LEU A 18 1.39 -5.75 -13.24
N LYS A 19 0.48 -5.78 -14.22
CA LYS A 19 -0.01 -6.98 -14.92
C LYS A 19 -0.59 -8.03 -13.97
N ILE A 20 -1.34 -7.57 -12.96
CA ILE A 20 -2.09 -8.42 -12.04
C ILE A 20 -3.59 -8.24 -12.27
N PRO A 21 -4.43 -9.22 -11.87
CA PRO A 21 -5.86 -8.99 -11.75
C PRO A 21 -6.14 -7.81 -10.82
N VAL A 22 -7.19 -7.04 -11.13
CA VAL A 22 -7.64 -5.97 -10.24
C VAL A 22 -8.20 -6.62 -8.96
N PRO A 23 -7.67 -6.31 -7.77
CA PRO A 23 -8.19 -6.84 -6.52
C PRO A 23 -9.62 -6.33 -6.27
N HIS A 24 -10.35 -6.97 -5.36
CA HIS A 24 -11.63 -6.42 -4.92
C HIS A 24 -11.40 -5.05 -4.26
N ILE A 25 -12.34 -4.12 -4.42
CA ILE A 25 -12.26 -2.78 -3.84
C ILE A 25 -13.53 -2.53 -3.06
N SER A 26 -13.40 -2.22 -1.78
CA SER A 26 -14.53 -1.84 -0.93
C SER A 26 -14.20 -0.63 -0.06
N PHE A 27 -15.25 -0.07 0.53
CA PHE A 27 -15.18 1.08 1.42
C PHE A 27 -15.89 0.68 2.71
N PHE A 28 -15.26 0.95 3.85
CA PHE A 28 -15.83 0.65 5.16
C PHE A 28 -16.08 1.92 5.96
N ASP A 29 -17.10 1.88 6.80
CA ASP A 29 -17.35 2.95 7.78
C ASP A 29 -16.39 2.74 8.96
N PRO A 30 -15.57 3.74 9.35
CA PRO A 30 -14.64 3.58 10.46
C PRO A 30 -15.29 3.25 11.81
N SER A 31 -16.59 3.47 11.98
CA SER A 31 -17.33 2.98 13.15
C SER A 31 -17.41 1.44 13.24
N GLU A 32 -17.10 0.74 12.15
CA GLU A 32 -17.06 -0.71 12.04
C GLU A 32 -15.70 -1.31 12.45
N VAL A 33 -14.67 -0.48 12.68
CA VAL A 33 -13.32 -0.91 13.05
C VAL A 33 -12.79 -0.19 14.28
N SER A 34 -11.90 -0.85 15.02
CA SER A 34 -11.34 -0.32 16.28
C SER A 34 -10.19 0.68 16.10
N ASN A 35 -9.69 0.87 14.88
CA ASN A 35 -8.58 1.77 14.58
C ASN A 35 -8.93 2.73 13.44
N ASN A 36 -9.24 3.98 13.80
CA ASN A 36 -9.67 5.01 12.86
C ASN A 36 -8.51 5.66 12.09
N GLU A 37 -7.26 5.30 12.39
CA GLU A 37 -6.07 5.84 11.69
C GLU A 37 -5.76 5.10 10.37
N ILE A 38 -6.40 3.96 10.13
CA ILE A 38 -6.23 3.21 8.87
C ILE A 38 -6.96 3.98 7.75
N THR A 39 -6.19 4.45 6.77
CA THR A 39 -6.69 5.17 5.59
C THR A 39 -7.12 4.20 4.49
N GLY A 40 -6.35 3.14 4.30
CA GLY A 40 -6.65 1.99 3.47
C GLY A 40 -5.81 0.80 3.93
N MET A 41 -6.17 -0.39 3.45
CA MET A 41 -5.44 -1.62 3.74
C MET A 41 -5.72 -2.67 2.66
N TYR A 42 -4.69 -3.40 2.27
CA TYR A 42 -4.82 -4.62 1.50
C TYR A 42 -4.96 -5.85 2.41
N LEU A 43 -6.03 -6.63 2.19
CA LEU A 43 -6.35 -7.87 2.87
C LEU A 43 -5.90 -9.06 2.01
N PHE A 44 -4.81 -9.69 2.42
CA PHE A 44 -4.20 -10.82 1.68
C PHE A 44 -5.13 -12.02 1.49
N GLU A 45 -5.96 -12.31 2.49
CA GLU A 45 -6.85 -13.48 2.50
C GLU A 45 -8.00 -13.36 1.50
N SER A 46 -8.56 -12.15 1.35
CA SER A 46 -9.70 -11.88 0.46
C SER A 46 -9.29 -11.26 -0.88
N ASP A 47 -8.01 -10.96 -1.09
CA ASP A 47 -7.51 -10.24 -2.28
C ASP A 47 -8.26 -8.92 -2.49
N GLU A 48 -8.33 -8.13 -1.42
CA GLU A 48 -9.20 -6.97 -1.34
C GLU A 48 -8.44 -5.75 -0.82
N ILE A 49 -8.65 -4.60 -1.45
CA ILE A 49 -8.24 -3.29 -0.92
C ILE A 49 -9.46 -2.63 -0.31
N ILE A 50 -9.40 -2.37 0.99
CA ILE A 50 -10.42 -1.65 1.74
C ILE A 50 -9.96 -0.21 1.97
N PHE A 51 -10.86 0.75 1.79
CA PHE A 51 -10.60 2.16 2.07
C PHE A 51 -11.53 2.68 3.17
N ASN A 52 -11.02 3.54 4.04
CA ASN A 52 -11.82 4.23 5.03
C ASN A 52 -12.71 5.28 4.33
N GLU A 53 -14.02 5.08 4.36
CA GLU A 53 -14.98 5.91 3.63
C GLU A 53 -14.96 7.37 4.08
N GLU A 54 -14.90 7.61 5.40
CA GLU A 54 -14.85 8.96 5.96
C GLU A 54 -13.57 9.70 5.53
N TRP A 55 -12.44 8.99 5.53
CA TRP A 55 -11.16 9.53 5.09
C TRP A 55 -11.16 9.85 3.59
N ILE A 56 -11.67 8.94 2.75
CA ILE A 56 -11.80 9.15 1.30
C ILE A 56 -12.62 10.41 1.00
N ALA A 57 -13.73 10.61 1.71
CA ALA A 57 -14.61 11.76 1.48
C ALA A 57 -13.95 13.12 1.80
N LYS A 58 -12.98 13.15 2.74
CA LYS A 58 -12.39 14.40 3.27
C LYS A 58 -10.98 14.68 2.75
N SER A 59 -10.30 13.68 2.20
CA SER A 59 -8.89 13.77 1.82
C SER A 59 -8.66 14.55 0.53
N GLN A 60 -7.42 15.01 0.33
CA GLN A 60 -7.02 15.50 -0.97
C GLN A 60 -6.90 14.32 -1.94
N TRP A 61 -7.36 14.51 -3.19
CA TRP A 61 -7.37 13.45 -4.19
C TRP A 61 -6.00 12.79 -4.41
N ILE A 62 -4.90 13.54 -4.25
CA ILE A 62 -3.54 13.02 -4.44
C ILE A 62 -3.16 12.03 -3.33
N GLU A 63 -3.56 12.27 -2.09
CA GLU A 63 -3.32 11.35 -0.96
C GLU A 63 -4.10 10.05 -1.18
N VAL A 64 -5.33 10.15 -1.72
CA VAL A 64 -6.13 8.98 -2.10
C VAL A 64 -5.43 8.14 -3.19
N ILE A 65 -4.84 8.80 -4.18
CA ILE A 65 -4.06 8.13 -5.23
C ILE A 65 -2.78 7.49 -4.66
N VAL A 66 -2.09 8.16 -3.73
CA VAL A 66 -0.92 7.61 -3.04
C VAL A 66 -1.30 6.32 -2.30
N THR A 67 -2.36 6.34 -1.49
CA THR A 67 -2.86 5.14 -0.79
C THR A 67 -3.26 4.05 -1.78
N ALA A 68 -4.00 4.37 -2.83
CA ALA A 68 -4.39 3.38 -3.83
C ALA A 68 -3.18 2.72 -4.51
N PHE A 69 -2.13 3.47 -4.82
CA PHE A 69 -0.91 2.94 -5.43
C PHE A 69 -0.16 2.01 -4.47
N HIS A 70 -0.07 2.42 -3.20
CA HIS A 70 0.58 1.65 -2.14
C HIS A 70 -0.14 0.32 -1.91
N GLU A 71 -1.45 0.33 -1.66
CA GLU A 71 -2.22 -0.90 -1.44
C GLU A 71 -2.25 -1.81 -2.67
N THR A 72 -2.22 -1.24 -3.88
CA THR A 72 -2.13 -2.06 -5.11
C THR A 72 -0.76 -2.71 -5.25
N ARG A 73 0.31 -2.09 -4.72
CA ARG A 73 1.62 -2.74 -4.67
C ARG A 73 1.61 -3.91 -3.69
N HIS A 74 0.88 -3.82 -2.57
CA HIS A 74 0.63 -4.98 -1.70
C HIS A 74 -0.18 -6.08 -2.40
N ALA A 75 -1.19 -5.71 -3.20
CA ALA A 75 -1.92 -6.67 -4.02
C ALA A 75 -1.00 -7.41 -5.02
N TYR A 76 -0.06 -6.69 -5.64
CA TYR A 76 0.97 -7.31 -6.48
C TYR A 76 1.86 -8.27 -5.72
N GLN A 77 2.36 -7.87 -4.55
CA GLN A 77 3.19 -8.74 -3.72
C GLN A 77 2.43 -10.00 -3.32
N GLY A 78 1.16 -9.88 -2.89
CA GLY A 78 0.28 -10.99 -2.61
C GLY A 78 0.06 -11.92 -3.81
N TYR A 79 -0.17 -11.35 -5.00
CA TYR A 79 -0.27 -12.12 -6.24
C TYR A 79 1.01 -12.90 -6.56
N CYS A 80 2.18 -12.24 -6.43
CA CYS A 80 3.48 -12.86 -6.66
C CYS A 80 3.74 -14.03 -5.71
N ILE A 81 3.41 -13.87 -4.42
CA ILE A 81 3.53 -14.94 -3.40
C ILE A 81 2.61 -16.11 -3.74
N ARG A 82 1.30 -15.86 -3.97
CA ARG A 82 0.32 -16.92 -4.25
C ARG A 82 0.65 -17.71 -5.52
N THR A 83 1.13 -17.04 -6.56
CA THR A 83 1.47 -17.66 -7.85
C THR A 83 2.92 -18.13 -7.94
N LYS A 84 3.76 -17.78 -6.96
CA LYS A 84 5.20 -18.04 -6.92
C LYS A 84 5.90 -17.57 -8.20
N SER A 85 5.58 -16.35 -8.65
CA SER A 85 6.01 -15.82 -9.94
C SER A 85 6.38 -14.34 -9.90
N MET A 86 6.86 -13.82 -11.03
CA MET A 86 7.23 -12.41 -11.32
C MET A 86 8.45 -11.85 -10.58
N GLU A 87 8.74 -12.35 -9.39
CA GLU A 87 9.89 -11.93 -8.59
C GLU A 87 10.86 -13.08 -8.31
N THR A 88 12.03 -12.75 -7.78
CA THR A 88 13.03 -13.75 -7.39
C THR A 88 12.56 -14.60 -6.22
N LYS A 89 13.04 -15.84 -6.12
CA LYS A 89 12.72 -16.73 -4.99
C LYS A 89 13.03 -16.08 -3.64
N ASP A 90 14.18 -15.41 -3.52
CA ASP A 90 14.59 -14.77 -2.27
C ASP A 90 13.65 -13.63 -1.87
N THR A 91 13.17 -12.84 -2.84
CA THR A 91 12.15 -11.81 -2.62
C THR A 91 10.84 -12.43 -2.15
N LEU A 92 10.37 -13.48 -2.84
CA LEU A 92 9.11 -14.15 -2.53
C LEU A 92 9.14 -14.79 -1.13
N ASP A 93 10.21 -15.53 -0.80
CA ASP A 93 10.39 -16.17 0.50
C ASP A 93 10.36 -15.12 1.63
N LYS A 94 10.98 -13.96 1.39
CA LYS A 94 11.03 -12.87 2.37
C LYS A 94 9.66 -12.20 2.56
N TRP A 95 8.98 -11.85 1.48
CA TRP A 95 7.65 -11.26 1.57
C TRP A 95 6.64 -12.24 2.18
N GLU A 96 6.69 -13.53 1.80
CA GLU A 96 5.82 -14.56 2.38
C GLU A 96 6.05 -14.68 3.90
N TYR A 97 7.31 -14.67 4.35
CA TYR A 97 7.63 -14.67 5.77
C TYR A 97 7.08 -13.42 6.48
N GLU A 98 7.26 -12.23 5.91
CA GLU A 98 6.81 -10.96 6.48
C GLU A 98 5.27 -10.87 6.50
N THR A 99 4.56 -11.41 5.51
CA THR A 99 3.10 -11.50 5.53
C THR A 99 2.60 -12.45 6.63
N LEU A 100 3.25 -13.60 6.82
CA LEU A 100 2.85 -14.57 7.86
C LEU A 100 3.20 -14.11 9.29
N ASN A 101 4.23 -13.28 9.43
CA ASN A 101 4.73 -12.78 10.72
C ASN A 101 4.60 -11.26 10.81
N TYR A 102 3.51 -10.72 10.26
CA TYR A 102 3.35 -9.29 10.02
C TYR A 102 3.44 -8.46 11.29
N ILE A 103 4.40 -7.54 11.31
CA ILE A 103 4.54 -6.52 12.35
C ILE A 103 3.53 -5.42 12.02
N ARG A 104 2.55 -5.23 12.90
CA ARG A 104 1.49 -4.23 12.72
C ARG A 104 1.98 -2.84 13.13
N PRO A 105 1.45 -1.77 12.51
CA PRO A 105 1.66 -0.41 13.01
C PRO A 105 1.09 -0.25 14.42
N SER A 106 1.70 0.65 15.19
CA SER A 106 1.37 0.95 16.59
C SER A 106 0.02 1.63 16.78
N GLY A 107 -0.57 2.18 15.71
CA GLY A 107 -1.82 2.96 15.76
C GLY A 107 -1.65 4.33 16.42
N LYS A 108 -0.42 4.87 16.41
CA LYS A 108 -0.10 6.24 16.85
C LYS A 108 0.48 7.09 15.72
N ASN A 109 0.50 6.54 14.50
CA ASN A 109 1.01 7.13 13.28
C ASN A 109 2.31 7.93 13.46
N ASN A 110 3.37 7.28 13.96
CA ASN A 110 4.66 7.95 14.16
C ASN A 110 5.85 7.05 13.84
N GLU A 111 6.84 7.63 13.16
CA GLU A 111 7.99 6.88 12.63
C GLU A 111 8.80 6.12 13.69
N VAL A 112 8.77 6.57 14.95
CA VAL A 112 9.56 5.96 16.03
C VAL A 112 8.88 4.69 16.51
N ASP A 113 7.59 4.75 16.80
CA ASP A 113 6.81 3.59 17.26
C ASP A 113 6.52 2.61 16.12
N ASP A 114 6.51 3.09 14.88
CA ASP A 114 6.24 2.28 13.67
C ASP A 114 7.52 1.82 12.95
N TYR A 115 8.70 2.01 13.56
CA TYR A 115 9.99 1.74 12.90
C TYR A 115 10.10 0.30 12.39
N ASP A 116 9.78 -0.70 13.23
CA ASP A 116 9.89 -2.11 12.85
C ASP A 116 8.91 -2.49 11.74
N TYR A 117 7.69 -1.94 11.80
CA TYR A 117 6.68 -2.09 10.75
C TYR A 117 7.20 -1.53 9.42
N LEU A 118 7.64 -0.27 9.41
CA LEU A 118 8.14 0.45 8.22
C LEU A 118 9.40 -0.19 7.62
N ASN A 119 10.16 -0.92 8.43
CA ASN A 119 11.44 -1.49 8.05
C ASN A 119 11.34 -2.90 7.45
N GLN A 120 10.12 -3.46 7.37
CA GLN A 120 9.84 -4.70 6.63
C GLN A 120 10.08 -4.47 5.13
N SER A 121 10.64 -5.46 4.43
CA SER A 121 10.96 -5.31 3.00
C SER A 121 9.72 -5.14 2.11
N ILE A 122 8.61 -5.75 2.51
CA ILE A 122 7.32 -5.62 1.84
C ILE A 122 6.82 -4.16 1.87
N GLU A 123 6.99 -3.46 3.00
CA GLU A 123 6.61 -2.06 3.18
C GLU A 123 7.58 -1.11 2.46
N ILE A 124 8.89 -1.36 2.57
CA ILE A 124 9.91 -0.56 1.86
C ILE A 124 9.68 -0.60 0.34
N ASP A 125 9.40 -1.77 -0.21
CA ASP A 125 9.09 -1.94 -1.64
C ASP A 125 7.79 -1.20 -2.02
N ALA A 126 6.73 -1.33 -1.22
CA ALA A 126 5.47 -0.62 -1.46
C ALA A 126 5.62 0.91 -1.45
N ILE A 127 6.38 1.45 -0.48
CA ILE A 127 6.68 2.87 -0.38
C ILE A 127 7.56 3.34 -1.54
N SER A 128 8.60 2.58 -1.91
CA SER A 128 9.49 2.93 -3.03
C SER A 128 8.75 2.96 -4.36
N PHE A 129 8.00 1.90 -4.66
CA PHE A 129 7.17 1.84 -5.86
C PHE A 129 6.20 3.02 -5.94
N THR A 130 5.50 3.32 -4.84
CA THR A 130 4.54 4.41 -4.78
C THR A 130 5.20 5.75 -4.99
N HIS A 131 6.31 6.03 -4.29
CA HIS A 131 7.06 7.28 -4.45
C HIS A 131 7.48 7.51 -5.90
N ASN A 132 8.03 6.47 -6.54
CA ASN A 132 8.50 6.52 -7.92
C ASN A 132 7.36 6.76 -8.89
N LYS A 133 6.23 6.05 -8.76
CA LYS A 133 5.07 6.19 -9.66
C LYS A 133 4.35 7.53 -9.50
N ILE A 134 4.25 8.04 -8.27
CA ILE A 134 3.67 9.37 -8.03
C ILE A 134 4.54 10.45 -8.64
N TYR A 135 5.86 10.34 -8.50
CA TYR A 135 6.79 11.28 -9.14
C TYR A 135 6.74 11.20 -10.67
N GLU A 136 6.70 9.98 -11.23
CA GLU A 136 6.59 9.75 -12.67
C GLU A 136 5.33 10.37 -13.28
N PHE A 137 4.17 10.19 -12.65
CA PHE A 137 2.89 10.64 -13.22
C PHE A 137 2.54 12.09 -12.90
N PHE A 138 2.95 12.60 -11.75
CA PHE A 138 2.50 13.91 -11.26
C PHE A 138 3.64 14.90 -11.00
N GLY A 139 4.90 14.47 -11.04
CA GLY A 139 6.06 15.32 -10.71
C GLY A 139 6.12 15.71 -9.23
N VAL A 140 5.35 15.06 -8.36
CA VAL A 140 5.25 15.33 -6.92
C VAL A 140 6.03 14.27 -6.15
N LYS A 141 6.68 14.67 -5.05
CA LYS A 141 7.37 13.75 -4.13
C LYS A 141 6.46 13.42 -2.95
N THR A 142 6.26 12.13 -2.69
CA THR A 142 5.62 11.69 -1.44
C THR A 142 6.57 11.87 -0.26
N VAL A 143 6.01 11.93 0.95
CA VAL A 143 6.78 11.91 2.19
C VAL A 143 7.28 10.48 2.42
N ILE A 144 8.59 10.33 2.61
CA ILE A 144 9.21 9.06 3.00
C ILE A 144 9.72 9.18 4.43
N PRO A 145 9.40 8.22 5.32
CA PRO A 145 9.89 8.24 6.69
C PRO A 145 11.43 8.26 6.77
N LYS A 146 11.97 9.10 7.66
CA LYS A 146 13.43 9.34 7.72
C LYS A 146 14.22 8.06 8.02
N GLY A 147 13.65 7.19 8.86
CA GLY A 147 14.26 5.91 9.24
C GLY A 147 14.54 4.97 8.07
N ILE A 148 13.75 5.05 6.99
CA ILE A 148 13.86 4.16 5.83
C ILE A 148 14.22 4.88 4.52
N LEU A 149 14.36 6.22 4.56
CA LEU A 149 14.61 7.05 3.38
C LEU A 149 15.70 6.49 2.45
N LYS A 150 16.85 6.11 3.01
CA LYS A 150 17.96 5.57 2.22
C LYS A 150 17.60 4.26 1.50
N LYS A 151 16.81 3.40 2.15
CA LYS A 151 16.42 2.08 1.62
C LYS A 151 15.40 2.24 0.49
N VAL A 152 14.42 3.12 0.71
CA VAL A 152 13.40 3.46 -0.30
C VAL A 152 14.03 4.03 -1.57
N LEU A 153 14.99 4.94 -1.44
CA LEU A 153 15.66 5.58 -2.57
C LEU A 153 16.76 4.74 -3.23
N SER A 154 17.15 3.61 -2.63
CA SER A 154 18.16 2.69 -3.18
C SER A 154 17.58 1.46 -3.87
N THR A 155 16.25 1.32 -3.85
CA THR A 155 15.50 0.25 -4.53
C THR A 155 15.30 0.64 -6.00
#